data_AF-A0A519CUH3-F1
#
_entry.id   AF-A0A519CUH3-F1
#
_cell.length_a   1.000
_cell.length_b   1.000
_cell.length_c   1.000
_cell.angle_alpha   90.00
_cell.angle_beta   90.00
_cell.angle_gamma   90.00
#
_symmetry.space_group_name_H-M   'P 1'
#
loop_
_entity.id
_entity.type
_entity.pdbx_description
1 polymer ?
#
loop_
_entity_poly.entity_id
_entity_poly.type
_entity_poly.pdbx_seq_one_letter_code
_entity_poly.pdbx_strand_id
1 'polypeptide(L)'
;MLLSSIVEFRLGIPTKNFLSKSDLLDEEELAKILEWSERLEILEIALYDEAGGQRTEFAINQLRMMQQFSLLPGLTPLSSELEDGLADVLTFAQALFGGMSDARDGFAADIGDERN
;
A
#
# COMPACT_ATOMS: atom_id res chain seq x y z
N MET A 1 5.15 -4.46 4.98
CA MET A 1 6.04 -3.29 5.06
C MET A 1 7.40 -3.55 4.44
N LEU A 2 8.31 -4.28 5.09
CA LEU A 2 9.66 -4.50 4.56
C LEU A 2 9.69 -5.21 3.20
N LEU A 3 8.86 -6.23 3.03
CA LEU A 3 8.79 -6.99 1.76
C LEU A 3 8.36 -6.10 0.59
N SER A 4 7.33 -5.27 0.76
CA SER A 4 6.85 -4.39 -0.31
C SER A 4 7.89 -3.33 -0.69
N SER A 5 8.56 -2.72 0.29
CA SER A 5 9.67 -1.79 0.02
C SER A 5 10.80 -2.44 -0.77
N ILE A 6 11.14 -3.71 -0.47
CA ILE A 6 12.14 -4.46 -1.24
C ILE A 6 11.64 -4.74 -2.66
N VAL A 7 10.37 -5.12 -2.82
CA VAL A 7 9.76 -5.42 -4.12
C VAL A 7 9.72 -4.17 -5.00
N GLU A 8 9.27 -3.04 -4.46
CA GLU A 8 9.24 -1.75 -5.16
C GLU A 8 10.63 -1.34 -5.62
N PHE A 9 11.63 -1.40 -4.72
CA PHE A 9 13.02 -1.06 -5.06
C PHE A 9 13.59 -1.98 -6.15
N ARG A 10 13.28 -3.29 -6.09
CA ARG A 10 13.86 -4.27 -7.00
C ARG A 10 13.20 -4.29 -8.38
N LEU A 11 11.88 -4.15 -8.42
CA LEU A 11 11.11 -4.26 -9.65
C LEU A 11 10.89 -2.90 -10.32
N GLY A 12 11.03 -1.79 -9.59
CA GLY A 12 10.73 -0.45 -10.10
C GLY A 12 9.25 -0.26 -10.43
N ILE A 13 8.38 -1.07 -9.82
CA ILE A 13 6.92 -1.01 -10.02
C ILE A 13 6.32 -0.45 -8.74
N PRO A 14 5.38 0.51 -8.83
CA PRO A 14 4.69 1.03 -7.66
C PRO A 14 3.99 -0.08 -6.88
N THR A 15 4.16 -0.08 -5.55
CA THR A 15 3.49 -1.04 -4.66
C THR A 15 2.73 -0.31 -3.56
N LYS A 16 1.58 -0.85 -3.17
CA LYS A 16 0.79 -0.36 -2.03
C LYS A 16 0.47 -1.53 -1.10
N ASN A 17 0.61 -1.31 0.20
CA ASN A 17 0.31 -2.33 1.20
C ASN A 17 -1.16 -2.27 1.60
N PHE A 18 -1.82 -3.41 1.55
CA PHE A 18 -3.17 -3.59 2.05
C PHE A 18 -3.17 -4.63 3.17
N LEU A 19 -3.86 -4.33 4.26
CA LEU A 19 -4.17 -5.29 5.33
C LEU A 19 -5.54 -5.90 5.01
N SER A 20 -5.53 -7.07 4.40
CA SER A 20 -6.78 -7.78 4.11
C SER A 20 -7.42 -8.35 5.37
N LYS A 21 -8.76 -8.48 5.34
CA LYS A 21 -9.57 -9.02 6.44
C LYS A 21 -9.47 -8.18 7.72
N SER A 22 -9.39 -6.86 7.58
CA SER A 22 -9.35 -5.96 8.73
C SER A 22 -10.60 -6.05 9.61
N ASP A 23 -11.71 -6.55 9.07
CA ASP A 23 -12.96 -6.85 9.78
C ASP A 23 -12.83 -7.94 10.87
N LEU A 24 -11.76 -8.74 10.84
CA LEU A 24 -11.52 -9.76 11.87
C LEU A 24 -10.80 -9.23 13.10
N LEU A 25 -10.24 -8.02 13.02
CA LEU A 25 -9.48 -7.40 14.10
C LEU A 25 -10.40 -6.52 14.93
N ASP A 26 -10.14 -6.46 16.24
CA ASP A 26 -10.75 -5.43 17.06
C ASP A 26 -10.13 -4.05 16.78
N GLU A 27 -10.80 -3.00 17.23
CA GLU A 27 -10.39 -1.61 16.95
C GLU A 27 -9.03 -1.28 17.55
N GLU A 28 -8.70 -1.81 18.73
CA GLU A 28 -7.44 -1.57 19.41
C GLU A 28 -6.26 -2.24 18.68
N GLU A 29 -6.44 -3.50 18.27
CA GLU A 29 -5.46 -4.27 17.51
C GLU A 29 -5.24 -3.65 16.13
N LEU A 30 -6.31 -3.25 15.44
CA LEU A 30 -6.20 -2.56 14.16
C LEU A 30 -5.44 -1.24 14.31
N ALA A 31 -5.79 -0.41 15.30
CA ALA A 31 -5.10 0.85 15.55
C ALA A 31 -3.61 0.65 15.82
N LYS A 32 -3.26 -0.36 16.62
CA LYS A 32 -1.86 -0.74 16.90
C LYS A 32 -1.11 -1.13 15.62
N ILE A 33 -1.72 -1.92 14.75
CA ILE A 33 -1.10 -2.34 13.48
C ILE A 33 -0.92 -1.16 12.52
N LEU A 34 -1.89 -0.25 12.46
CA LEU A 34 -1.80 0.97 11.66
C LEU A 34 -0.70 1.90 12.18
N GLU A 35 -0.57 2.03 13.51
CA GLU A 35 0.49 2.81 14.13
C GLU A 35 1.88 2.33 13.72
N TRP A 36 2.11 1.01 13.63
CA TRP A 36 3.38 0.47 13.13
C TRP A 36 3.73 0.89 11.71
N SER A 37 2.72 1.21 10.88
CA SER A 37 2.92 1.64 9.50
C SER A 37 3.28 3.13 9.37
N GLU A 38 2.88 3.94 10.35
CA GLU A 38 3.10 5.39 10.39
C GLU A 38 4.31 5.76 11.23
N ARG A 39 4.59 4.96 12.27
CA ARG A 39 5.60 5.20 13.30
C ARG A 39 6.55 4.02 13.41
N LEU A 40 7.56 4.02 12.54
CA LEU A 40 8.54 2.93 12.46
C LEU A 40 9.31 2.74 13.78
N GLU A 41 9.42 3.77 14.62
CA GLU A 41 10.00 3.66 15.96
C GLU A 41 9.18 2.78 16.91
N ILE A 42 7.85 2.79 16.78
CA ILE A 42 6.95 1.93 17.58
C ILE A 42 7.05 0.48 17.10
N LEU A 43 7.17 0.28 15.79
CA LEU A 43 7.40 -1.05 15.21
C LEU A 43 8.77 -1.62 15.63
N GLU A 44 9.82 -0.78 15.69
CA GLU A 44 11.15 -1.19 16.16
C GLU A 44 11.10 -1.68 17.62
N ILE A 45 10.40 -0.95 18.51
CA ILE A 45 10.22 -1.37 19.91
C ILE A 45 9.47 -2.69 19.99
N ALA A 46 8.36 -2.83 19.25
CA ALA A 46 7.58 -4.07 19.23
C ALA A 46 8.41 -5.28 18.77
N LEU A 47 9.30 -5.10 17.78
CA LEU A 47 10.22 -6.13 17.32
C LEU A 47 11.23 -6.55 18.40
N TYR A 48 11.75 -5.59 19.17
CA TYR A 48 12.66 -5.88 20.29
C TYR A 48 11.96 -6.68 21.40
N ASP A 49 10.70 -6.36 21.70
CA ASP A 49 9.94 -7.01 22.76
C ASP A 49 9.46 -8.43 22.38
N GLU A 50 9.11 -8.65 21.10
CA GLU A 50 8.48 -9.88 20.65
C GLU A 50 9.49 -10.92 20.12
N ALA A 51 10.58 -10.48 19.48
CA ALA A 51 11.48 -11.37 18.76
C ALA A 51 12.96 -11.11 19.08
N GLY A 52 13.62 -12.07 19.75
CA GLY A 52 15.08 -12.08 19.84
C GLY A 52 15.76 -12.69 18.61
N GLY A 53 17.02 -12.32 18.36
CA GLY A 53 17.93 -13.03 17.45
C GLY A 53 18.28 -12.30 16.15
N GLN A 54 19.07 -12.98 15.29
CA GLN A 54 19.66 -12.36 14.08
C GLN A 54 18.63 -11.83 13.08
N ARG A 55 17.45 -12.46 12.98
CA ARG A 55 16.41 -12.01 12.05
C ARG A 55 15.77 -10.68 12.47
N THR A 56 15.61 -10.48 13.77
CA THR A 56 15.10 -9.21 14.32
C THR A 56 16.11 -8.09 14.08
N GLU A 57 17.38 -8.32 14.38
CA GLU A 57 18.45 -7.35 14.11
C GLU A 57 18.51 -6.96 12.63
N PHE A 58 18.35 -7.93 11.73
CA PHE A 58 18.24 -7.64 10.30
C PHE A 58 17.02 -6.77 9.98
N ALA A 59 15.84 -7.12 10.49
CA ALA A 59 14.62 -6.34 10.26
C ALA A 59 14.75 -4.89 10.79
N ILE A 60 15.32 -4.72 11.97
CA ILE A 60 15.56 -3.41 12.60
C ILE A 60 16.51 -2.56 11.75
N ASN A 61 17.61 -3.14 11.27
CA ASN A 61 18.54 -2.42 10.39
C ASN A 61 17.86 -1.94 9.10
N GLN A 62 16.97 -2.76 8.53
CA GLN A 62 16.19 -2.37 7.36
C GLN A 62 15.17 -1.25 7.69
N LEU A 63 14.52 -1.30 8.85
CA LEU A 63 13.60 -0.24 9.30
C LEU A 63 14.32 1.10 9.49
N ARG A 64 15.48 1.11 10.13
CA ARG A 64 16.29 2.33 10.32
C ARG A 64 16.74 2.92 8.99
N MET A 65 17.09 2.07 8.02
CA MET A 65 17.38 2.53 6.65
C MET A 65 16.16 3.21 6.03
N MET A 66 14.97 2.62 6.15
CA MET A 66 13.74 3.22 5.63
C MET A 66 13.43 4.57 6.30
N GLN A 67 13.60 4.69 7.62
CA GLN A 67 13.48 5.95 8.35
C GLN A 67 14.44 7.01 7.81
N GLN A 68 15.71 6.66 7.58
CA GLN A 68 16.72 7.59 7.04
C GLN A 68 16.32 8.15 5.67
N PHE A 69 15.68 7.34 4.83
CA PHE A 69 15.17 7.77 3.53
C PHE A 69 13.75 8.35 3.58
N SER A 70 13.17 8.51 4.77
CA SER A 70 11.78 8.96 4.96
C SER A 70 10.76 8.12 4.18
N LEU A 71 11.06 6.83 4.00
CA LEU A 71 10.20 5.87 3.32
C LEU A 71 9.18 5.33 4.32
N LEU A 72 7.95 5.82 4.21
CA LEU A 72 6.81 5.26 4.92
C LEU A 72 6.06 4.33 3.96
N PRO A 73 6.11 3.00 4.17
CA PRO A 73 5.47 2.05 3.28
C PRO A 73 3.94 2.13 3.31
N GLY A 74 3.37 2.73 4.38
CA GLY A 74 1.94 2.90 4.62
C GLY A 74 1.19 1.57 4.76
N LEU A 75 0.01 1.58 5.38
CA LEU A 75 -0.91 0.44 5.38
C LEU A 75 -2.32 0.95 5.17
N THR A 76 -3.03 0.35 4.22
CA THR A 76 -4.46 0.61 4.06
C THR A 76 -5.24 -0.60 4.56
N PRO A 77 -6.13 -0.47 5.56
CA PRO A 77 -7.01 -1.55 5.96
C PRO A 77 -8.00 -1.86 4.84
N LEU A 78 -8.33 -3.13 4.67
CA LEU A 78 -9.23 -3.60 3.62
C LEU A 78 -10.08 -4.78 4.12
N SER A 79 -11.39 -4.67 3.92
CA SER A 79 -12.34 -5.75 4.14
C SER A 79 -13.13 -6.01 2.87
N SER A 80 -13.09 -7.24 2.37
CA SER A 80 -13.94 -7.65 1.26
C SER A 80 -15.38 -7.90 1.68
N GLU A 81 -15.63 -8.22 2.96
CA GLU A 81 -16.96 -8.47 3.50
C GLU A 81 -17.70 -7.16 3.82
N LEU A 82 -16.99 -6.17 4.36
CA LEU A 82 -17.55 -4.85 4.70
C LEU A 82 -17.39 -3.82 3.58
N GLU A 83 -16.73 -4.20 2.47
CA GLU A 83 -16.38 -3.33 1.35
C GLU A 83 -15.45 -2.15 1.70
N ASP A 84 -14.80 -2.21 2.87
CA ASP A 84 -13.85 -1.20 3.34
C ASP A 84 -12.54 -1.25 2.55
N GLY A 85 -11.99 -0.07 2.23
CA GLY A 85 -10.70 0.08 1.53
C GLY A 85 -10.74 -0.27 0.04
N LEU A 86 -11.88 -0.67 -0.53
CA LEU A 86 -12.00 -0.94 -1.98
C LEU A 86 -11.84 0.34 -2.83
N ALA A 87 -12.30 1.48 -2.32
CA ALA A 87 -12.08 2.77 -2.96
C ALA A 87 -10.59 3.12 -3.05
N ASP A 88 -9.79 2.78 -2.04
CA ASP A 88 -8.34 2.97 -2.05
C ASP A 88 -7.62 2.08 -3.05
N VAL A 89 -8.11 0.85 -3.26
CA VAL A 89 -7.63 -0.06 -4.31
C VAL A 89 -7.91 0.53 -5.68
N LEU A 90 -9.16 0.97 -5.91
CA LEU A 90 -9.53 1.60 -7.18
C LEU A 90 -8.71 2.86 -7.43
N THR A 91 -8.55 3.71 -6.43
CA THR A 91 -7.74 4.94 -6.51
C THR A 91 -6.28 4.61 -6.85
N PHE A 92 -5.71 3.58 -6.23
CA PHE A 92 -4.36 3.13 -6.54
C PHE A 92 -4.25 2.63 -8.00
N ALA A 93 -5.19 1.79 -8.45
CA ALA A 93 -5.21 1.31 -9.83
C ALA A 93 -5.35 2.47 -10.83
N GLN A 94 -6.22 3.44 -10.56
CA GLN A 94 -6.40 4.63 -11.38
C GLN A 94 -5.14 5.50 -11.42
N ALA A 95 -4.43 5.66 -10.31
CA ALA A 95 -3.17 6.39 -10.29
C ALA A 95 -2.11 5.73 -11.18
N LEU A 96 -2.10 4.39 -11.27
CA LEU A 96 -1.14 3.64 -12.09
C LEU A 96 -1.49 3.62 -13.58
N PHE A 97 -2.76 3.39 -13.91
CA PHE A 97 -3.19 3.17 -15.29
C PHE A 97 -3.80 4.41 -15.94
N GLY A 98 -3.78 5.56 -15.24
CA GLY A 98 -4.40 6.80 -15.70
C GLY A 98 -5.91 6.71 -15.59
N GLY A 99 -6.43 7.10 -14.42
CA GLY A 99 -7.87 7.20 -14.17
C GLY A 99 -8.54 8.00 -15.28
N MET A 100 -9.45 7.36 -16.02
CA MET A 100 -10.18 8.02 -17.11
C MET A 100 -9.26 8.79 -18.08
N SER A 101 -8.06 8.26 -18.38
CA SER A 101 -7.11 8.93 -19.28
C SER A 101 -7.65 9.13 -20.70
N ASP A 102 -8.77 8.49 -21.06
CA ASP A 102 -9.61 9.08 -22.10
C ASP A 102 -11.09 8.62 -22.08
N ALA A 103 -11.97 9.44 -21.52
CA ALA A 103 -13.42 9.32 -21.80
C ALA A 103 -13.83 10.03 -23.11
N ARG A 104 -12.90 10.69 -23.79
CA ARG A 104 -13.10 11.40 -25.06
C ARG A 104 -12.60 10.60 -26.28
N ASP A 105 -11.72 9.60 -26.12
CA ASP A 105 -11.30 8.70 -27.22
C ASP A 105 -12.40 7.71 -27.62
N GLY A 106 -13.40 7.49 -26.77
CA GLY A 106 -14.60 6.72 -27.13
C GLY A 106 -15.54 7.43 -28.11
N PHE A 107 -15.28 8.70 -28.41
CA PHE A 107 -16.04 9.53 -29.36
C PHE A 107 -15.14 10.14 -30.45
N ALA A 108 -14.02 9.49 -30.78
CA ALA A 108 -13.31 9.81 -32.01
C ALA A 108 -14.26 9.58 -33.20
N ALA A 109 -14.57 10.69 -33.87
CA ALA A 109 -15.62 10.86 -34.86
C ALA A 109 -15.39 10.06 -36.15
N ASP A 110 -15.61 8.74 -36.11
CA ASP A 110 -15.59 7.90 -37.32
C ASP A 110 -16.98 7.74 -37.98
N ILE A 111 -17.93 8.64 -37.65
CA ILE A 111 -19.22 8.75 -38.35
C ILE A 111 -19.25 10.08 -39.12
N GLY A 112 -18.26 10.27 -39.99
CA GLY A 112 -18.08 11.47 -40.80
C GLY A 112 -18.01 11.25 -42.30
N ASP A 113 -18.10 10.01 -42.79
CA ASP A 113 -18.03 9.73 -44.24
C ASP A 113 -19.32 9.06 -44.78
N GLU A 114 -20.46 9.58 -44.34
CA GLU A 114 -21.70 9.45 -45.11
C GLU A 114 -22.20 10.85 -45.46
N ARG A 115 -21.77 11.39 -46.61
CA ARG A 115 -22.65 12.08 -47.57
C ARG A 115 -21.95 12.62 -48.83
N ASN A 116 -22.50 12.15 -49.95
CA ASN A 116 -22.49 12.62 -51.35
C ASN A 116 -21.29 12.26 -52.22
#